data_AF-A0A1P8YII7-F1
#
_entry.id   AF-A0A1P8YII7-F1
#
_cell.length_a   1.000
_cell.length_b   1.000
_cell.length_c   1.000
_cell.angle_alpha   90.00
_cell.angle_beta   90.00
_cell.angle_gamma   90.00
#
_symmetry.space_group_name_H-M   'P 1'
#
loop_
_entity.id
_entity.type
_entity.pdbx_description
1 polymer ?
#
loop_
_entity_poly.entity_id
_entity_poly.type
_entity_poly.pdbx_seq_one_letter_code
_entity_poly.pdbx_strand_id
1 'polypeptide(L)'
;MLRFARPTGTAVEEVAFPADAPAPESGGLIAHDLLIPMVRGGEVVAGLPTLDEGRDLLAQRLVSLPWEGLKLSHGDPAIPTRFVG
;
A
#
# COMPACT_ATOMS: atom_id res chain seq x y z
N MET A 1 -8.01 -1.94 -0.48
CA MET A 1 -7.06 -1.37 0.49
C MET A 1 -6.30 -0.25 -0.20
N LEU A 2 -6.14 0.88 0.50
CA LEU A 2 -5.43 2.06 0.01
C LEU A 2 -4.28 2.40 0.96
N ARG A 3 -3.20 2.97 0.42
CA ARG A 3 -2.19 3.70 1.18
C ARG A 3 -2.33 5.18 0.90
N PHE A 4 -2.43 5.98 1.95
CA PHE A 4 -2.39 7.43 1.85
C PHE A 4 -0.99 7.96 2.10
N ALA A 5 -0.55 8.89 1.26
CA ALA A 5 0.75 9.53 1.34
C ALA A 5 0.63 11.05 1.25
N ARG A 6 1.57 11.76 1.87
CA ARG A 6 1.73 13.21 1.66
C ARG A 6 2.14 13.49 0.21
N PRO A 7 1.96 14.72 -0.31
CA PRO A 7 2.53 15.12 -1.59
C PRO A 7 4.05 14.92 -1.70
N THR A 8 4.76 14.89 -0.57
CA THR A 8 6.20 14.59 -0.49
C THR A 8 6.55 13.11 -0.73
N GLY A 9 5.54 12.23 -0.85
CA GLY A 9 5.71 10.78 -1.04
C GLY A 9 5.78 9.98 0.26
N THR A 10 5.82 10.62 1.43
CA THR A 10 5.84 9.92 2.72
C THR A 10 4.50 9.25 3.00
N ALA A 11 4.49 7.94 3.23
CA ALA A 11 3.31 7.18 3.62
C ALA A 11 2.84 7.59 5.03
N VAL A 12 1.52 7.69 5.20
CA VAL A 12 0.87 8.18 6.43
C VAL A 12 -0.01 7.11 7.06
N GLU A 13 -0.82 6.43 6.25
CA GLU A 13 -1.80 5.46 6.73
C GLU A 13 -2.06 4.41 5.64
N GLU A 14 -2.39 3.20 6.08
CA GLU A 14 -3.01 2.18 5.25
C GLU A 14 -4.45 1.91 5.70
N VAL A 15 -5.38 1.87 4.74
CA VAL A 15 -6.80 1.71 5.01
C VAL A 15 -7.33 0.46 4.35
N ALA A 16 -7.74 -0.51 5.16
CA ALA A 16 -8.49 -1.68 4.73
C ALA A 16 -9.99 -1.39 4.80
N PHE A 17 -10.72 -1.72 3.74
CA PHE A 17 -12.16 -1.51 3.60
C PHE A 17 -12.77 -2.62 2.72
N PRO A 18 -14.09 -2.91 2.82
CA PRO A 18 -14.74 -3.93 2.00
C PRO A 18 -14.53 -3.67 0.51
N ALA A 19 -14.33 -4.74 -0.26
CA ALA A 19 -14.02 -4.62 -1.69
C ALA A 19 -15.19 -4.04 -2.51
N ASP A 20 -16.41 -4.16 -2.01
CA ASP A 20 -17.65 -3.65 -2.59
C ASP A 20 -18.10 -2.30 -2.01
N ALA A 21 -17.33 -1.73 -1.06
CA ALA A 21 -17.59 -0.41 -0.50
C ALA A 21 -16.90 0.70 -1.32
N PRO A 22 -17.44 1.94 -1.28
CA PRO A 22 -16.73 3.09 -1.84
C PRO A 22 -15.36 3.29 -1.17
N ALA A 23 -14.38 3.73 -1.95
CA ALA A 23 -13.06 4.05 -1.45
C ALA A 23 -13.15 5.17 -0.39
N PRO A 24 -12.45 5.04 0.75
CA PRO A 24 -12.36 6.11 1.75
C PRO A 24 -11.79 7.40 1.15
N GLU A 25 -12.31 8.55 1.58
CA GLU A 25 -11.82 9.86 1.15
C GLU A 25 -10.37 10.08 1.60
N SER A 26 -9.53 10.63 0.73
CA SER A 26 -8.11 10.84 1.02
C SER A 26 -7.82 12.14 1.78
N GLY A 27 -8.78 13.06 1.88
CA GLY A 27 -8.63 14.31 2.63
C GLY A 27 -7.45 15.18 2.16
N GLY A 28 -7.11 15.14 0.86
CA GLY A 28 -5.96 15.88 0.30
C GLY A 28 -4.63 15.10 0.30
N LEU A 29 -4.63 13.86 0.78
CA LEU A 29 -3.51 12.93 0.61
C LEU A 29 -3.57 12.26 -0.77
N ILE A 30 -2.42 11.79 -1.25
CA ILE A 30 -2.31 10.97 -2.44
C ILE A 30 -2.68 9.53 -2.07
N ALA A 31 -3.67 8.96 -2.77
CA ALA A 31 -4.10 7.59 -2.58
C ALA A 31 -3.39 6.64 -3.55
N HIS A 32 -2.88 5.53 -3.04
CA HIS A 32 -2.29 4.45 -3.82
C HIS A 32 -3.04 3.14 -3.56
N ASP A 33 -3.48 2.48 -4.62
CA ASP A 33 -3.96 1.10 -4.52
C ASP A 33 -2.82 0.16 -4.13
N LEU A 34 -3.09 -0.72 -3.18
CA LEU A 34 -2.13 -1.74 -2.73
C LEU A 34 -2.42 -3.13 -3.30
N LEU A 35 -3.61 -3.33 -3.87
CA LEU A 35 -4.04 -4.62 -4.40
C LEU A 35 -4.04 -4.59 -5.92
N ILE A 36 -3.42 -5.60 -6.53
CA ILE A 36 -3.49 -5.86 -7.96
C ILE A 36 -4.10 -7.25 -8.19
N PRO A 37 -4.82 -7.48 -9.30
CA PRO A 37 -5.35 -8.80 -9.60
C PRO A 37 -4.22 -9.74 -10.03
N MET A 38 -4.10 -10.90 -9.37
CA MET A 38 -3.13 -11.93 -9.74
C MET A 38 -3.77 -13.09 -10.53
N VAL A 39 -5.01 -13.44 -10.18
CA VAL A 39 -5.77 -14.55 -10.79
C VAL A 39 -7.21 -14.10 -11.04
N ARG A 40 -7.77 -14.49 -12.18
CA ARG A 40 -9.18 -14.25 -12.56
C ARG A 40 -9.75 -15.51 -13.21
N GLY A 41 -10.87 -16.01 -12.69
CA GLY A 41 -11.53 -17.19 -13.25
C GLY A 41 -10.66 -18.46 -13.25
N GLY A 42 -9.68 -18.56 -12.34
CA GLY A 42 -8.74 -19.68 -12.28
C GLY A 42 -7.45 -19.47 -13.08
N GLU A 43 -7.38 -18.44 -13.92
CA GLU A 43 -6.22 -18.15 -14.78
C GLU A 43 -5.38 -17.01 -14.23
N VAL A 44 -4.05 -17.13 -14.37
CA VAL A 44 -3.11 -16.07 -14.02
C VAL A 44 -3.30 -14.89 -14.97
N VAL A 45 -3.40 -13.68 -14.41
CA VAL A 45 -3.55 -12.45 -15.21
C VAL A 45 -2.26 -12.18 -16.00
N ALA A 46 -2.40 -11.76 -17.25
CA ALA A 46 -1.25 -11.39 -18.07
C ALA A 46 -0.56 -10.11 -17.55
N GLY A 47 0.76 -9.99 -17.76
CA GLY A 47 1.52 -8.79 -17.41
C GLY A 47 1.75 -8.60 -15.91
N LEU A 48 1.76 -9.68 -15.12
CA LEU A 48 2.20 -9.60 -13.73
C LEU A 48 3.67 -9.18 -13.64
N PRO A 49 4.05 -8.42 -12.60
CA PRO A 49 5.43 -8.03 -12.39
C PRO A 49 6.36 -9.23 -12.27
N THR A 50 7.52 -9.11 -12.86
CA THR A 50 8.66 -9.99 -12.62
C THR A 50 9.20 -9.81 -11.20
N LEU A 51 10.08 -10.72 -10.79
CA LEU A 51 10.74 -10.63 -9.49
C LEU A 51 11.60 -9.37 -9.36
N ASP A 52 12.26 -8.94 -10.44
CA ASP A 52 13.12 -7.75 -10.42
C ASP A 52 12.28 -6.47 -10.35
N GLU A 53 11.17 -6.38 -11.08
CA GLU A 53 10.22 -5.28 -10.92
C GLU A 53 9.62 -5.23 -9.51
N GLY A 54 9.40 -6.39 -8.89
CA GLY A 54 9.01 -6.49 -7.49
C GLY A 54 10.06 -5.94 -6.52
N ARG A 55 11.35 -6.20 -6.78
CA ARG A 55 12.46 -5.64 -5.99
C ARG A 55 12.60 -4.13 -6.19
N ASP A 56 12.42 -3.65 -7.41
CA ASP A 56 12.44 -2.22 -7.72
C ASP A 56 11.30 -1.50 -7.01
N LEU A 57 10.10 -2.08 -7.02
CA LEU A 57 8.96 -1.57 -6.27
C LEU A 57 9.29 -1.51 -4.77
N LEU A 58 9.85 -2.58 -4.19
CA LEU A 58 10.23 -2.58 -2.77
C LEU A 58 11.24 -1.47 -2.46
N ALA A 59 12.30 -1.33 -3.25
CA ALA A 59 13.32 -0.30 -3.06
C ALA A 59 12.72 1.11 -3.09
N GLN A 60 11.84 1.38 -4.06
CA GLN A 60 11.12 2.66 -4.16
C GLN A 60 10.22 2.90 -2.92
N ARG A 61 9.53 1.86 -2.44
CA ARG A 61 8.62 1.99 -1.29
C ARG A 61 9.33 2.11 0.05
N LEU A 62 10.54 1.57 0.21
CA LEU A 62 11.32 1.74 1.44
C LEU A 62 11.62 3.22 1.74
N VAL A 63 11.89 4.02 0.70
CA VAL A 63 12.14 5.46 0.84
C VAL A 63 10.87 6.25 1.21
N SER A 64 9.69 5.69 0.93
CA SER A 64 8.41 6.32 1.28
C SER A 64 8.02 6.16 2.76
N LEU A 65 8.72 5.31 3.52
CA LEU A 65 8.36 5.05 4.92
C LEU A 65 8.63 6.26 5.81
N PRO A 66 7.78 6.53 6.82
CA PRO A 66 8.11 7.51 7.85
C PRO A 66 9.35 7.06 8.61
N TRP A 67 10.25 7.99 8.95
CA TRP A 67 11.52 7.64 9.60
C TRP A 67 11.28 7.00 10.98
N GLU A 68 10.21 7.40 11.66
CA GLU A 68 9.74 6.82 12.92
C GLU A 68 9.45 5.32 12.76
N GLY A 69 8.89 4.94 11.60
CA GLY A 69 8.63 3.55 11.21
C GLY A 69 9.88 2.74 10.91
N LEU A 70 11.02 3.39 10.64
CA LEU A 70 12.31 2.71 10.40
C LEU A 70 13.07 2.40 11.70
N LYS A 71 12.65 2.95 12.83
CA LYS A 71 13.24 2.68 14.16
C LYS A 71 12.50 1.60 14.96
N LEU A 72 11.49 0.95 14.37
CA LEU A 72 10.57 0.09 15.11
C LEU A 72 11.23 -1.19 15.64
N SER A 73 10.94 -1.50 16.90
CA SER A 73 11.25 -2.74 17.60
C SER A 73 10.11 -3.76 17.53
N HIS A 74 10.44 -5.06 17.51
CA HIS A 74 9.62 -6.23 17.87
C HIS A 74 8.13 -6.31 17.39
N GLY A 75 7.79 -5.76 16.22
CA GLY A 75 6.59 -6.19 15.48
C GLY A 75 5.52 -5.13 15.21
N ASP A 76 5.72 -3.87 15.59
CA ASP A 76 4.79 -2.79 15.21
C ASP A 76 4.86 -2.47 13.70
N PRO A 77 3.74 -2.13 13.05
CA PRO A 77 3.74 -1.79 11.63
C PRO A 77 4.40 -0.43 11.37
N ALA A 78 5.24 -0.36 10.34
CA ALA A 78 5.90 0.89 9.92
C ALA A 78 4.92 1.97 9.45
N ILE A 79 3.73 1.57 9.00
CA ILE A 79 2.65 2.48 8.62
C ILE A 79 1.41 2.07 9.43
N PRO A 80 0.79 2.99 10.18
CA PRO A 80 -0.45 2.72 10.89
C PRO A 80 -1.53 2.17 9.95
N THR A 81 -2.23 1.12 10.38
CA THR A 81 -3.32 0.51 9.62
C THR A 81 -4.66 0.79 10.29
N ARG A 82 -5.63 1.28 9.51
CA ARG A 82 -7.01 1.47 9.92
C ARG A 82 -7.92 0.53 9.14
N PHE A 83 -8.87 -0.07 9.83
CA PHE A 83 -9.93 -0.88 9.24
C PHE A 83 -11.22 -0.08 9.23
N VAL A 84 -11.91 -0.08 8.09
CA VAL A 84 -13.22 0.54 7.89
C VAL A 84 -14.17 -0.57 7.49
N GLY A 85 -15.33 -0.66 8.15
CA GLY A 85 -16.33 -1.71 7.92
C GLY A 85 -17.49 -1.57 8.89
#